data_AF-A0A0M4MR95-F1
#
_entry.id   AF-A0A0M4MR95-F1
#
_cell.length_a   1.000
_cell.length_b   1.000
_cell.length_c   1.000
_cell.angle_alpha   90.00
_cell.angle_beta   90.00
_cell.angle_gamma   90.00
#
_symmetry.space_group_name_H-M   'P 1'
#
loop_
_entity.id
_entity.type
_entity.pdbx_description
1 polymer ?
#
loop_
_entity_poly.entity_id
_entity_poly.type
_entity_poly.pdbx_seq_one_letter_code
_entity_poly.pdbx_strand_id
1 'polypeptide(L)'
;MIGGITPPALPAGYLPLEAITGDIDRLKVSWSGNRYEFPSGTKIKAHREKEIVMTPIPGGKNGTVKELTGYKDWTITVEFTLLASIYGAGSFSAPSNPLIKTMRQKMRELRDLWEQEETLWLSHAMLRALGITNVVCQKFELLNAPIQYEQGIIITFLSDDEYDLDLASIEAKNGVVESSL
;
A
#
# COMPACT_ATOMS: atom_id res chain seq x y z
N MET A 1 -2.93 -19.00 -46.73
CA MET A 1 -3.94 -18.68 -45.70
C MET A 1 -3.41 -19.19 -44.37
N ILE A 2 -2.99 -18.30 -43.47
CA ILE A 2 -2.50 -18.68 -42.13
C ILE A 2 -3.72 -18.77 -41.23
N GLY A 3 -4.06 -19.98 -40.79
CA GLY A 3 -5.18 -20.26 -39.89
C GLY A 3 -4.93 -19.61 -38.54
N GLY A 4 -5.87 -18.77 -38.11
CA GLY A 4 -5.87 -18.19 -36.77
C GLY A 4 -6.03 -19.29 -35.74
N ILE A 5 -4.99 -19.50 -34.93
CA ILE A 5 -5.06 -20.29 -33.70
C ILE A 5 -5.93 -19.51 -32.71
N THR A 6 -7.22 -19.87 -32.65
CA THR A 6 -8.09 -19.47 -31.54
C THR A 6 -7.45 -19.97 -30.25
N PRO A 7 -7.11 -19.10 -29.27
CA PRO A 7 -6.59 -19.57 -28.00
C PRO A 7 -7.62 -20.50 -27.34
N PRO A 8 -7.19 -21.57 -26.66
CA PRO A 8 -8.09 -22.54 -26.07
C PRO A 8 -9.03 -21.85 -25.07
N ALA A 9 -10.33 -22.07 -25.22
CA ALA A 9 -11.32 -21.65 -24.25
C ALA A 9 -10.98 -22.30 -22.90
N LEU A 10 -10.70 -21.48 -21.88
CA LEU A 10 -10.50 -21.96 -20.52
C LEU A 10 -11.76 -22.72 -20.06
N PRO A 11 -11.62 -23.87 -19.37
CA PRO A 11 -12.75 -24.67 -18.95
C PRO A 11 -13.69 -23.87 -18.03
N ALA A 12 -15.01 -24.09 -18.18
CA ALA A 12 -16.12 -23.34 -17.55
C ALA A 12 -16.23 -23.46 -16.00
N GLY A 13 -15.12 -23.74 -15.31
CA GLY A 13 -15.00 -23.75 -13.85
C GLY A 13 -13.69 -23.10 -13.36
N TYR A 14 -12.92 -22.46 -14.24
CA TYR A 14 -11.74 -21.70 -13.82
C TYR A 14 -12.21 -20.39 -13.19
N LEU A 15 -12.43 -20.41 -11.87
CA LEU A 15 -12.37 -19.17 -11.11
C LEU A 15 -10.97 -18.59 -11.37
N PRO A 16 -10.84 -17.33 -11.85
CA PRO A 16 -9.53 -16.70 -11.87
C PRO A 16 -8.97 -16.81 -10.45
N LEU A 17 -7.68 -17.09 -10.29
CA LEU A 17 -7.06 -17.25 -8.96
C LEU A 17 -7.37 -16.04 -8.04
N GLU A 18 -7.62 -14.89 -8.66
CA GLU A 18 -8.11 -13.64 -8.09
C GLU A 18 -9.46 -13.74 -7.35
N ALA A 19 -10.32 -14.69 -7.70
CA ALA A 19 -11.63 -14.93 -7.09
C ALA A 19 -11.59 -15.93 -5.90
N ILE A 20 -10.45 -16.59 -5.66
CA ILE A 20 -10.32 -17.63 -4.62
C ILE A 20 -9.85 -17.06 -3.26
N THR A 21 -9.55 -15.77 -3.16
CA THR A 21 -9.11 -15.14 -1.91
C THR A 21 -10.29 -14.50 -1.15
N GLY A 22 -11.18 -15.35 -0.64
CA GLY A 22 -12.39 -14.93 0.10
C GLY A 22 -12.16 -14.28 1.47
N ASP A 23 -10.91 -13.97 1.84
CA ASP A 23 -10.55 -13.50 3.20
C ASP A 23 -9.72 -12.20 3.19
N ILE A 24 -9.55 -11.57 2.03
CA ILE A 24 -8.73 -10.37 1.88
C ILE A 24 -9.57 -9.31 1.17
N ASP A 25 -10.16 -8.41 1.97
CA ASP A 25 -10.84 -7.21 1.47
C ASP A 25 -9.94 -6.46 0.48
N ARG A 26 -10.53 -5.85 -0.56
CA ARG A 26 -9.77 -4.94 -1.43
C ARG A 26 -9.21 -3.78 -0.62
N LEU A 27 -7.96 -3.42 -0.91
CA LEU A 27 -7.35 -2.23 -0.34
C LEU A 27 -8.13 -0.99 -0.79
N LYS A 28 -8.53 -0.18 0.19
CA LYS A 28 -9.17 1.12 -0.04
C LYS A 28 -8.37 2.19 0.67
N VAL A 29 -8.10 3.27 -0.03
CA VAL A 29 -7.53 4.51 0.51
C VAL A 29 -8.61 5.58 0.45
N SER A 30 -8.76 6.36 1.50
CA SER A 30 -9.64 7.54 1.52
C SER A 30 -8.91 8.76 2.04
N TRP A 31 -9.28 9.92 1.51
CA TRP A 31 -8.72 11.23 1.86
C TRP A 31 -9.72 12.33 1.48
N SER A 32 -9.87 13.37 2.29
CA SER A 32 -10.66 14.59 1.97
C SER A 32 -12.00 14.33 1.26
N GLY A 33 -12.75 13.29 1.68
CA GLY A 33 -14.03 12.87 1.09
C GLY A 33 -13.95 12.02 -0.19
N ASN A 34 -12.77 11.86 -0.77
CA ASN A 34 -12.46 10.97 -1.87
C ASN A 34 -12.12 9.56 -1.39
N ARG A 35 -12.31 8.59 -2.29
CA ARG A 35 -11.96 7.19 -2.05
C ARG A 35 -11.41 6.55 -3.32
N TYR A 36 -10.28 5.88 -3.19
CA TYR A 36 -9.70 5.05 -4.22
C TYR A 36 -9.74 3.58 -3.78
N GLU A 37 -10.28 2.72 -4.64
CA GLU A 37 -10.30 1.28 -4.45
C GLU A 37 -9.31 0.64 -5.42
N PHE A 38 -8.35 -0.09 -4.86
CA PHE A 38 -7.34 -0.77 -5.66
C PHE A 38 -7.94 -1.97 -6.40
N PRO A 39 -7.42 -2.31 -7.59
CA PRO A 39 -7.92 -3.44 -8.36
C PRO A 39 -7.72 -4.77 -7.63
N SER A 40 -8.51 -5.77 -8.02
CA SER A 40 -8.27 -7.15 -7.63
C SER A 40 -6.86 -7.59 -8.05
N GLY A 41 -6.21 -8.44 -7.24
CA GLY A 41 -4.83 -8.89 -7.51
C GLY A 41 -3.73 -7.94 -7.02
N THR A 42 -4.10 -6.86 -6.33
CA THR A 42 -3.14 -5.98 -5.64
C THR A 42 -2.34 -6.76 -4.60
N LYS A 43 -1.00 -6.67 -4.67
CA LYS A 43 -0.09 -7.29 -3.71
C LYS A 43 0.32 -6.25 -2.67
N ILE A 44 0.23 -6.63 -1.40
CA ILE A 44 0.57 -5.76 -0.28
C ILE A 44 1.69 -6.43 0.49
N LYS A 45 2.79 -5.70 0.71
CA LYS A 45 3.90 -6.09 1.57
C LYS A 45 3.98 -5.07 2.69
N ALA A 46 3.97 -5.53 3.93
CA ALA A 46 4.18 -4.68 5.10
C ALA A 46 5.45 -5.13 5.83
N HIS A 47 6.30 -4.19 6.17
CA HIS A 47 7.56 -4.45 6.86
C HIS A 47 7.81 -3.39 7.92
N ARG A 48 8.37 -3.79 9.06
CA ARG A 48 8.77 -2.90 10.16
C ARG A 48 10.05 -3.43 10.78
N GLU A 49 10.99 -2.53 11.02
CA GLU A 49 12.26 -2.87 11.67
C GLU A 49 12.24 -2.48 13.15
N LYS A 50 12.90 -3.29 13.96
CA LYS A 50 13.25 -2.90 15.33
C LYS A 50 14.50 -2.03 15.29
N GLU A 51 14.51 -0.97 16.06
CA GLU A 51 15.70 -0.17 16.28
C GLU A 51 16.48 -0.76 17.46
N ILE A 52 17.66 -1.31 17.17
CA ILE A 52 18.49 -1.99 18.16
C ILE A 52 19.88 -1.38 18.12
N VAL A 53 20.29 -0.77 19.24
CA VAL A 53 21.65 -0.29 19.44
C VAL A 53 22.51 -1.45 19.94
N MET A 54 23.68 -1.62 19.32
CA MET A 54 24.61 -2.69 19.66
C MET A 54 25.89 -2.10 20.24
N THR A 55 26.08 -2.27 21.55
CA THR A 55 27.23 -1.72 22.27
C THR A 55 28.24 -2.84 22.54
N PRO A 56 29.51 -2.71 22.14
CA PRO A 56 30.53 -3.74 22.40
C PRO A 56 30.81 -3.89 23.90
N ILE A 57 31.06 -5.11 24.36
CA ILE A 57 31.38 -5.36 25.77
C ILE A 57 32.81 -4.84 26.08
N PRO A 58 32.97 -3.92 27.04
CA PRO A 58 34.29 -3.42 27.42
C PRO A 58 35.21 -4.54 27.93
N GLY A 59 36.52 -4.44 27.64
CA GLY A 59 37.52 -5.38 28.16
C GLY A 59 37.84 -6.59 27.28
N GLY A 60 37.64 -6.50 25.96
CA GLY A 60 38.13 -7.51 25.01
C GLY A 60 37.36 -8.83 25.00
N LYS A 61 36.17 -8.88 25.62
CA LYS A 61 35.28 -10.03 25.53
C LYS A 61 34.56 -10.00 24.18
N ASN A 62 34.51 -11.16 23.49
CA ASN A 62 33.72 -11.29 22.27
C ASN A 62 32.22 -11.14 22.60
N GLY A 63 31.57 -10.10 22.08
CA GLY A 63 30.13 -9.92 22.24
C GLY A 63 29.67 -8.45 22.19
N THR A 64 28.36 -8.28 22.06
CA THR A 64 27.66 -6.98 22.12
C THR A 64 26.46 -7.07 23.05
N VAL A 65 26.19 -5.99 23.77
CA VAL A 65 24.92 -5.75 24.46
C VAL A 65 23.95 -5.16 23.42
N LYS A 66 22.73 -5.69 23.36
CA LYS A 66 21.68 -5.25 22.43
C LYS A 66 20.61 -4.51 23.22
N GLU A 67 20.40 -3.25 22.90
CA GLU A 67 19.40 -2.41 23.53
C GLU A 67 18.32 -2.08 22.49
N LEU A 68 17.07 -2.46 22.77
CA LEU A 68 15.93 -2.10 21.94
C LEU A 68 15.57 -0.64 22.26
N THR A 69 15.80 0.27 21.33
CA THR A 69 15.50 1.70 21.50
C THR A 69 14.11 2.06 21.00
N GLY A 70 13.56 1.26 20.09
CA GLY A 70 12.22 1.48 19.58
C GLY A 70 11.90 0.63 18.35
N TYR A 71 10.90 1.09 17.62
CA TYR A 71 10.44 0.48 16.38
C TYR A 71 10.35 1.57 15.33
N LYS A 72 10.89 1.33 14.13
CA LYS A 72 10.68 2.23 12.99
C LYS A 72 9.23 2.19 12.54
N ASP A 73 8.81 3.08 11.66
CA ASP A 73 7.48 3.05 11.07
C ASP A 73 7.28 1.81 10.19
N TRP A 74 6.03 1.40 10.01
CA TRP A 74 5.71 0.40 9.00
C TRP A 74 5.92 0.99 7.62
N THR A 75 6.64 0.26 6.77
CA THR A 75 6.69 0.51 5.33
C THR A 75 5.72 -0.44 4.64
N ILE A 76 4.75 0.10 3.91
CA ILE A 76 3.74 -0.66 3.18
C ILE A 76 3.95 -0.45 1.69
N THR A 77 4.34 -1.52 0.98
CA THR A 77 4.49 -1.50 -0.47
C THR A 77 3.29 -2.16 -1.13
N VAL A 78 2.65 -1.42 -2.02
CA VAL A 78 1.46 -1.84 -2.76
C VAL A 78 1.82 -1.94 -4.24
N GLU A 79 1.77 -3.15 -4.78
CA GLU A 79 2.07 -3.45 -6.18
C GLU A 79 0.78 -3.86 -6.89
N PHE A 80 0.42 -3.18 -7.96
CA PHE A 80 -0.79 -3.49 -8.72
C PHE A 80 -0.64 -3.12 -10.20
N THR A 81 -1.55 -3.66 -11.00
CA THR A 81 -1.57 -3.43 -12.44
C THR A 81 -2.86 -2.73 -12.84
N LEU A 82 -2.73 -1.62 -13.56
CA LEU A 82 -3.85 -0.98 -14.24
C LEU A 82 -4.01 -1.54 -15.65
N LEU A 83 -5.19 -2.09 -15.92
CA LEU A 83 -5.60 -2.51 -17.26
C LEU A 83 -6.50 -1.45 -17.91
N ALA A 84 -6.30 -1.23 -19.21
CA ALA A 84 -7.20 -0.42 -20.00
C ALA A 84 -8.60 -1.05 -20.04
N SER A 85 -9.63 -0.22 -19.93
CA SER A 85 -11.01 -0.64 -19.66
C SER A 85 -11.62 -1.53 -20.75
N ILE A 86 -11.10 -1.47 -21.98
CA ILE A 86 -11.49 -2.29 -23.13
C ILE A 86 -11.08 -3.77 -22.94
N TYR A 87 -10.05 -4.04 -22.12
CA TYR A 87 -9.49 -5.37 -21.92
C TYR A 87 -9.79 -5.99 -20.54
N GLY A 88 -10.29 -5.20 -19.59
CA GLY A 88 -10.49 -5.63 -18.19
C GLY A 88 -11.91 -6.10 -17.84
N ALA A 89 -12.90 -5.87 -18.70
CA ALA A 89 -14.23 -6.43 -18.57
C ALA A 89 -14.56 -7.09 -19.92
N GLY A 90 -15.15 -8.29 -19.91
CA GLY A 90 -15.65 -8.94 -21.13
C GLY A 90 -16.69 -8.07 -21.86
N SER A 91 -17.50 -8.64 -22.76
CA SER A 91 -18.41 -7.96 -23.72
C SER A 91 -19.34 -6.82 -23.22
N PHE A 92 -19.31 -6.45 -21.94
CA PHE A 92 -19.89 -5.25 -21.32
C PHE A 92 -18.95 -4.02 -21.26
N SER A 93 -17.69 -4.13 -21.71
CA SER A 93 -16.66 -3.07 -21.69
C SER A 93 -16.75 -2.07 -22.85
N ALA A 94 -17.96 -1.76 -23.32
CA ALA A 94 -18.10 -0.72 -24.31
C ALA A 94 -17.63 0.63 -23.72
N PRO A 95 -16.76 1.38 -24.40
CA PRO A 95 -16.26 2.70 -23.96
C PRO A 95 -17.38 3.76 -23.82
N SER A 96 -18.62 3.40 -24.16
CA SER A 96 -19.84 4.19 -23.98
C SER A 96 -20.49 4.06 -22.60
N ASN A 97 -20.03 3.16 -21.72
CA ASN A 97 -20.56 3.06 -20.37
C ASN A 97 -19.86 4.08 -19.44
N PRO A 98 -20.56 5.12 -18.96
CA PRO A 98 -19.97 6.18 -18.13
C PRO A 98 -19.50 5.68 -16.75
N LEU A 99 -19.91 4.48 -16.35
CA LEU A 99 -19.49 3.84 -15.10
C LEU A 99 -18.11 3.18 -15.21
N ILE A 100 -17.56 3.05 -16.42
CA ILE A 100 -16.25 2.43 -16.65
C ILE A 100 -15.18 3.52 -16.76
N LYS A 101 -14.38 3.68 -15.70
CA LYS A 101 -13.26 4.63 -15.69
C LYS A 101 -12.22 4.26 -16.75
N THR A 102 -11.78 5.25 -17.51
CA THR A 102 -10.67 5.08 -18.47
C THR A 102 -9.34 4.93 -17.72
N MET A 103 -8.34 4.32 -18.36
CA MET A 103 -6.98 4.25 -17.80
C MET A 103 -6.42 5.64 -17.48
N ARG A 104 -6.70 6.64 -18.33
CA ARG A 104 -6.33 8.05 -18.08
C ARG A 104 -6.98 8.61 -16.82
N GLN A 105 -8.24 8.25 -16.56
CA GLN A 105 -8.95 8.68 -15.35
C GLN A 105 -8.39 7.99 -14.10
N LYS A 106 -8.11 6.68 -14.16
CA LYS A 106 -7.48 5.96 -13.04
C LYS A 106 -6.09 6.52 -12.73
N MET A 107 -5.29 6.82 -13.75
CA MET A 107 -3.98 7.46 -13.58
C MET A 107 -4.09 8.85 -12.97
N ARG A 108 -5.15 9.61 -13.31
CA ARG A 108 -5.43 10.91 -12.69
C ARG A 108 -5.72 10.77 -11.20
N GLU A 109 -6.62 9.85 -10.84
CA GLU A 109 -6.95 9.59 -9.43
C GLU A 109 -5.74 9.13 -8.62
N LEU A 110 -4.84 8.34 -9.22
CA LEU A 110 -3.59 7.94 -8.58
C LEU A 110 -2.61 9.09 -8.39
N ARG A 111 -2.53 10.00 -9.36
CA ARG A 111 -1.75 11.23 -9.22
C ARG A 111 -2.34 12.10 -8.12
N ASP A 112 -3.66 12.28 -8.11
CA ASP A 112 -4.34 13.09 -7.10
C ASP A 112 -4.16 12.47 -5.70
N LEU A 113 -4.14 11.14 -5.57
CA LEU A 113 -3.78 10.42 -4.34
C LEU A 113 -2.32 10.64 -3.92
N TRP A 114 -1.40 10.68 -4.88
CA TRP A 114 0.02 10.93 -4.64
C TRP A 114 0.30 12.37 -4.20
N GLU A 115 -0.42 13.34 -4.76
CA GLU A 115 -0.29 14.76 -4.47
C GLU A 115 -0.93 15.17 -3.13
N GLN A 116 -1.51 14.23 -2.37
CA GLN A 116 -2.07 14.53 -1.05
C GLN A 116 -0.96 14.79 -0.04
N GLU A 117 -1.05 15.94 0.62
CA GLU A 117 -0.16 16.34 1.73
C GLU A 117 -0.69 15.86 3.09
N GLU A 118 -1.97 15.48 3.16
CA GLU A 118 -2.63 14.99 4.37
C GLU A 118 -2.46 13.47 4.55
N THR A 119 -2.70 13.02 5.77
CA THR A 119 -2.73 11.60 6.11
C THR A 119 -3.85 10.88 5.36
N LEU A 120 -3.52 9.68 4.87
CA LEU A 120 -4.43 8.85 4.10
C LEU A 120 -4.98 7.74 4.98
N TRP A 121 -6.30 7.55 4.98
CA TRP A 121 -6.95 6.47 5.72
C TRP A 121 -6.95 5.18 4.90
N LEU A 122 -6.37 4.12 5.47
CA LEU A 122 -6.36 2.78 4.91
C LEU A 122 -7.48 1.91 5.46
N SER A 123 -8.11 1.17 4.55
CA SER A 123 -9.06 0.10 4.90
C SER A 123 -8.65 -1.18 4.19
N HIS A 124 -8.06 -2.10 4.96
CA HIS A 124 -7.72 -3.45 4.55
C HIS A 124 -7.60 -4.35 5.79
N ALA A 125 -8.18 -5.56 5.74
CA ALA A 125 -8.25 -6.46 6.89
C ALA A 125 -6.86 -6.77 7.49
N MET A 126 -5.89 -7.15 6.66
CA MET A 126 -4.52 -7.45 7.11
C MET A 126 -3.81 -6.24 7.74
N LEU A 127 -3.96 -5.05 7.16
CA LEU A 127 -3.26 -3.85 7.65
C LEU A 127 -3.87 -3.37 8.96
N ARG A 128 -5.20 -3.45 9.07
CA ARG A 128 -5.92 -3.19 10.32
C ARG A 128 -5.52 -4.17 11.42
N ALA A 129 -5.31 -5.44 11.10
CA ALA A 129 -4.83 -6.43 12.07
C ALA A 129 -3.40 -6.13 12.58
N LEU A 130 -2.59 -5.41 11.78
CA LEU A 130 -1.27 -4.90 12.18
C LEU A 130 -1.36 -3.55 12.94
N GLY A 131 -2.56 -3.01 13.17
CA GLY A 131 -2.79 -1.71 13.78
C GLY A 131 -2.59 -0.51 12.84
N ILE A 132 -2.34 -0.76 11.55
CA ILE A 132 -2.07 0.30 10.56
C ILE A 132 -3.41 0.81 10.03
N THR A 133 -3.69 2.08 10.31
CA THR A 133 -4.94 2.75 9.89
C THR A 133 -4.67 4.00 9.07
N ASN A 134 -3.65 4.76 9.42
CA ASN A 134 -3.25 5.98 8.72
C ASN A 134 -1.89 5.78 8.06
N VAL A 135 -1.70 6.39 6.90
CA VAL A 135 -0.43 6.34 6.17
C VAL A 135 -0.15 7.63 5.41
N VAL A 136 1.11 7.83 5.04
CA VAL A 136 1.54 8.89 4.13
C VAL A 136 2.20 8.27 2.90
N CYS A 137 1.94 8.85 1.73
CA CYS A 137 2.58 8.48 0.47
C CYS A 137 4.08 8.85 0.50
N GLN A 138 4.97 7.86 0.37
CA GLN A 138 6.41 8.09 0.32
C GLN A 138 6.98 7.97 -1.10
N LYS A 139 6.48 7.02 -1.89
CA LYS A 139 7.03 6.74 -3.23
C LYS A 139 5.92 6.33 -4.20
N PHE A 140 6.00 6.82 -5.43
CA PHE A 140 5.12 6.42 -6.54
C PHE A 140 5.97 6.08 -7.77
N GLU A 141 5.87 4.84 -8.25
CA GLU A 141 6.66 4.34 -9.38
C GLU A 141 5.78 3.73 -10.45
N LEU A 142 6.04 4.12 -11.70
CA LEU A 142 5.47 3.50 -12.89
C LEU A 142 6.49 2.52 -13.45
N LEU A 143 6.13 1.23 -13.51
CA LEU A 143 6.98 0.21 -14.09
C LEU A 143 6.93 0.28 -15.62
N ASN A 144 8.00 -0.14 -16.29
CA ASN A 144 7.96 -0.25 -17.74
C ASN A 144 6.93 -1.30 -18.15
N ALA A 145 5.88 -0.85 -18.83
CA ALA A 145 4.82 -1.69 -19.35
C ALA A 145 5.35 -2.53 -20.52
N PRO A 146 5.23 -3.88 -20.48
CA PRO A 146 5.58 -4.71 -21.62
C PRO A 146 4.59 -4.53 -22.80
N ILE A 147 3.38 -4.04 -22.51
CA ILE A 147 2.28 -3.83 -23.46
C ILE A 147 1.51 -2.55 -23.12
N GLN A 148 1.08 -1.81 -24.15
CA GLN A 148 0.53 -0.44 -24.03
C GLN A 148 -0.74 -0.30 -23.17
N TYR A 149 -1.50 -1.39 -22.99
CA TYR A 149 -2.78 -1.41 -22.26
C TYR A 149 -2.68 -1.95 -20.83
N GLU A 150 -1.45 -2.21 -20.36
CA GLU A 150 -1.15 -2.71 -19.03
C GLU A 150 -0.09 -1.81 -18.40
N GLN A 151 -0.34 -1.26 -17.21
CA GLN A 151 0.64 -0.43 -16.49
C GLN A 151 0.82 -0.96 -15.09
N GLY A 152 2.02 -1.51 -14.81
CA GLY A 152 2.43 -1.87 -13.46
C GLY A 152 2.75 -0.62 -12.65
N ILE A 153 2.29 -0.56 -11.40
CA ILE A 153 2.47 0.57 -10.49
C ILE A 153 2.90 0.03 -9.13
N ILE A 154 3.86 0.71 -8.52
CA ILE A 154 4.28 0.47 -7.13
C ILE A 154 4.08 1.77 -6.35
N ILE A 155 3.37 1.67 -5.24
CA ILE A 155 3.22 2.77 -4.28
C ILE A 155 3.76 2.32 -2.94
N THR A 156 4.63 3.11 -2.34
CA THR A 156 5.12 2.89 -0.99
C THR A 156 4.52 3.91 -0.05
N PHE A 157 3.92 3.41 1.02
CA PHE A 157 3.37 4.18 2.11
C PHE A 157 4.20 3.98 3.38
N LEU A 158 4.22 4.99 4.25
CA LEU A 158 4.70 4.87 5.63
C LEU A 158 3.49 4.93 6.56
N SER A 159 3.44 4.09 7.60
CA SER A 159 2.42 4.24 8.64
C SER A 159 2.60 5.58 9.33
N ASP A 160 1.47 6.20 9.62
CA ASP A 160 1.41 7.35 10.49
C ASP A 160 0.48 7.02 11.65
N ASP A 161 0.81 7.56 12.82
CA ASP A 161 -0.02 7.50 14.00
C ASP A 161 -0.47 8.93 14.27
N GLU A 162 -1.79 9.16 14.46
CA GLU A 162 -2.28 10.47 14.88
C GLU A 162 -1.74 10.76 16.29
N TYR A 163 -0.64 11.50 16.34
CA TYR A 163 -0.04 11.94 17.59
C TYR A 163 -0.63 13.30 17.95
N ASP A 164 -1.35 13.35 19.06
CA ASP A 164 -1.83 14.61 19.62
C ASP A 164 -0.63 15.37 20.22
N LEU A 165 -0.15 16.37 19.49
CA LEU A 165 1.01 17.20 19.85
C LEU A 165 0.84 17.88 21.21
N ASP A 166 -0.41 18.08 21.66
CA ASP A 166 -0.73 18.70 22.94
C ASP A 166 -0.44 17.76 24.12
N LEU A 167 -0.62 16.44 23.94
CA LEU A 167 -0.27 15.44 24.95
C LEU A 167 1.24 15.25 25.06
N ALA A 168 1.96 15.20 23.93
CA ALA A 168 3.41 15.06 23.91
C ALA A 168 4.13 16.24 24.58
N SER A 169 3.60 17.45 24.43
CA SER A 169 4.15 18.64 25.09
C SER A 169 3.88 18.69 26.59
N ILE A 170 2.84 18.00 27.09
CA ILE A 170 2.59 17.80 28.52
C ILE A 170 3.54 16.72 29.08
N GLU A 171 3.72 15.59 28.39
CA GLU A 171 4.64 14.53 28.81
C GLU A 171 6.11 14.98 28.82
N ALA A 172 6.53 15.74 27.80
CA ALA A 172 7.87 16.34 27.76
C ALA A 172 8.11 17.34 28.90
N LYS A 173 7.08 18.09 29.31
CA LYS A 173 7.16 19.01 30.47
C LYS A 173 7.27 18.25 31.79
N ASN A 174 6.57 17.12 31.93
CA ASN A 174 6.59 16.31 33.14
C ASN A 174 7.92 15.53 33.31
N GLY A 175 8.52 15.05 32.22
CA GLY A 175 9.81 14.33 32.27
C GLY A 175 11.01 15.19 32.71
N VAL A 176 10.96 16.51 32.48
CA VAL A 176 12.00 17.47 32.95
C VAL A 176 11.95 17.69 34.47
N VAL A 177 10.79 17.52 35.09
CA VAL A 177 10.61 17.71 36.54
C VAL A 177 11.14 16.51 37.33
N GLU A 178 10.98 15.28 36.81
CA GLU A 178 11.45 14.06 37.50
C GLU A 178 12.96 13.80 37.37
N SER A 179 13.64 14.43 36.41
CA SER A 179 15.10 14.33 36.25
C SER A 179 15.89 15.41 37.03
N SER A 180 15.19 16.25 37.79
CA SER A 180 15.75 17.35 38.60
C SER A 180 15.63 17.13 40.11
N LEU A 181 15.25 15.93 40.56
CA LEU A 181 15.18 15.49 41.96
C LEU A 181 16.19 14.37 42.23
#